data_AF-A0A3M6Z4S6-F1
#
_entry.id   AF-A0A3M6Z4S6-F1
#
_cell.length_a   1.000
_cell.length_b   1.000
_cell.length_c   1.000
_cell.angle_alpha   90.00
_cell.angle_beta   90.00
_cell.angle_gamma   90.00
#
_symmetry.space_group_name_H-M   'P 1'
#
loop_
_entity.id
_entity.type
_entity.pdbx_description
1 polymer ?
#
loop_
_entity_poly.entity_id
_entity_poly.type
_entity_poly.pdbx_seq_one_letter_code
_entity_poly.pdbx_strand_id
1 'polypeptide(L)'
;MPPRPFPFALGIGTDICHRKRIEQLLLKPPPQARKKNLTRFLVRFLTSREISIFWRKFEDESGLFVSQLENVTRYLAGRWAAKEATIKACQWRQLSFKHIQILRQQGGLGVDQTGATYALILDRPASAFRAAFNSKSQDQPSGFEDDVAMQEHVSGFSSSASISADDTTSEQRRHPHPPSTVDQHDFISAEAQNDDPSGQIAKISISHDGEYATAVCLAAEEPMDGDVGGEAAARELR
;
A
#
# COMPACT_ATOMS: atom_id res chain seq x y z
N MET A 1 -4.21 -14.88 46.50
CA MET A 1 -3.57 -15.31 45.23
C MET A 1 -3.59 -14.14 44.27
N PRO A 2 -2.52 -13.91 43.48
CA PRO A 2 -2.56 -12.91 42.43
C PRO A 2 -3.63 -13.27 41.38
N PRO A 3 -4.22 -12.27 40.69
CA PRO A 3 -5.15 -12.51 39.60
C PRO A 3 -4.46 -13.29 38.47
N ARG A 4 -5.20 -14.22 37.85
CA ARG A 4 -4.70 -15.01 36.71
C ARG A 4 -4.89 -14.22 35.41
N PRO A 5 -3.94 -14.30 34.46
CA PRO A 5 -4.08 -13.65 33.17
C PRO A 5 -5.20 -14.29 32.35
N PHE A 6 -5.64 -13.57 31.31
CA PHE A 6 -6.57 -14.10 30.34
C PHE A 6 -5.94 -15.29 29.59
N PRO A 7 -6.65 -16.42 29.39
CA PRO A 7 -6.03 -17.68 28.97
C PRO A 7 -5.56 -17.73 27.52
N PHE A 8 -5.97 -16.78 26.66
CA PHE A 8 -5.55 -16.72 25.26
C PHE A 8 -4.95 -15.34 24.97
N ALA A 9 -3.73 -15.27 24.50
CA ALA A 9 -3.08 -14.01 24.13
C ALA A 9 -3.71 -13.48 22.83
N LEU A 10 -4.88 -12.84 22.94
CA LEU A 10 -5.68 -12.34 21.83
C LEU A 10 -6.03 -10.88 22.10
N GLY A 11 -5.69 -10.03 21.14
CA GLY A 11 -6.11 -8.64 21.13
C GLY A 11 -7.33 -8.45 20.24
N ILE A 12 -8.26 -7.61 20.71
CA ILE A 12 -9.43 -7.18 19.95
C ILE A 12 -9.33 -5.68 19.69
N GLY A 13 -9.66 -5.28 18.46
CA GLY A 13 -9.73 -3.88 18.09
C GLY A 13 -11.01 -3.58 17.31
N THR A 14 -11.58 -2.41 17.58
CA THR A 14 -12.75 -1.91 16.87
C THR A 14 -12.52 -0.47 16.42
N ASP A 15 -13.07 -0.13 15.24
CA ASP A 15 -13.05 1.23 14.75
C ASP A 15 -14.29 1.57 13.94
N ILE A 16 -14.64 2.85 13.94
CA ILE A 16 -15.71 3.44 13.15
C ILE A 16 -15.17 4.65 12.38
N CYS A 17 -15.37 4.66 11.07
CA CYS A 17 -14.94 5.70 10.17
C CYS A 17 -16.14 6.38 9.51
N HIS A 18 -16.27 7.69 9.69
CA HIS A 18 -17.30 8.49 9.04
C HIS A 18 -16.92 8.77 7.57
N ARG A 19 -17.74 8.34 6.61
CA ARG A 19 -17.46 8.46 5.17
C ARG A 19 -17.28 9.91 4.75
N LYS A 20 -18.09 10.85 5.26
CA LYS A 20 -17.96 12.28 4.93
C LYS A 20 -16.59 12.85 5.29
N ARG A 21 -15.91 12.34 6.32
CA ARG A 21 -14.55 12.77 6.66
C ARG A 21 -13.56 12.46 5.54
N ILE A 22 -13.66 11.26 4.97
CA ILE A 22 -12.81 10.85 3.85
C ILE A 22 -13.17 11.65 2.59
N GLU A 23 -14.47 11.82 2.30
CA GLU A 23 -14.94 12.64 1.19
C GLU A 23 -14.40 14.08 1.27
N GLN A 24 -14.53 14.73 2.44
CA GLN A 24 -14.00 16.07 2.68
C GLN A 24 -12.49 16.14 2.49
N LEU A 25 -11.74 15.14 2.93
CA LEU A 25 -10.29 15.09 2.75
C LEU A 25 -9.92 15.06 1.25
N LEU A 26 -10.63 14.25 0.47
CA LEU A 26 -10.42 14.12 -0.98
C LEU A 26 -10.87 15.36 -1.76
N LEU A 27 -11.94 16.03 -1.32
CA LEU A 27 -12.52 17.21 -1.97
C LEU A 27 -11.92 18.55 -1.51
N LYS A 28 -11.17 18.58 -0.39
CA LYS A 28 -10.54 19.80 0.16
C LYS A 28 -9.70 20.59 -0.87
N PRO A 29 -8.90 19.95 -1.75
CA PRO A 29 -8.17 20.68 -2.79
C PRO A 29 -9.06 21.13 -3.96
N PRO A 30 -8.65 22.17 -4.72
CA PRO A 30 -9.33 22.56 -5.95
C PRO A 30 -9.34 21.40 -6.98
N PRO A 31 -10.32 21.33 -7.90
CA PRO A 31 -10.51 20.21 -8.81
C PRO A 31 -9.24 19.72 -9.52
N GLN A 32 -8.39 20.65 -9.96
CA GLN A 32 -7.14 20.38 -10.67
C GLN A 32 -6.09 19.66 -9.79
N ALA A 33 -6.16 19.83 -8.46
CA ALA A 33 -5.22 19.25 -7.50
C ALA A 33 -5.74 17.96 -6.83
N ARG A 34 -7.02 17.60 -7.01
CA ARG A 34 -7.63 16.43 -6.34
C ARG A 34 -6.97 15.12 -6.69
N LYS A 35 -6.57 14.92 -7.95
CA LYS A 35 -5.84 13.71 -8.38
C LYS A 35 -4.51 13.56 -7.63
N LYS A 36 -3.69 14.61 -7.61
CA LYS A 36 -2.41 14.63 -6.89
C LYS A 36 -2.61 14.40 -5.38
N ASN A 37 -3.66 14.97 -4.81
CA ASN A 37 -3.99 14.77 -3.39
C ASN A 37 -4.43 13.33 -3.10
N LEU A 38 -5.27 12.73 -3.94
CA LEU A 38 -5.66 11.33 -3.84
C LEU A 38 -4.43 10.42 -3.91
N THR A 39 -3.55 10.61 -4.89
CA THR A 39 -2.29 9.84 -4.98
C THR A 39 -1.49 9.96 -3.68
N ARG A 40 -1.32 11.18 -3.15
CA ARG A 40 -0.62 11.42 -1.88
C ARG A 40 -1.29 10.71 -0.69
N PHE A 41 -2.62 10.77 -0.63
CA PHE A 41 -3.41 10.12 0.40
C PHE A 41 -3.25 8.60 0.34
N LEU A 42 -3.43 7.98 -0.84
CA LEU A 42 -3.25 6.56 -1.06
C LEU A 42 -1.83 6.11 -0.71
N VAL A 43 -0.81 6.84 -1.15
CA VAL A 43 0.61 6.53 -0.86
C VAL A 43 0.95 6.64 0.63
N ARG A 44 0.22 7.40 1.43
CA ARG A 44 0.38 7.43 2.91
C ARG A 44 -0.43 6.34 3.61
N PHE A 45 -1.58 5.97 3.04
CA PHE A 45 -2.58 5.11 3.68
C PHE A 45 -2.53 3.62 3.26
N LEU A 46 -2.41 3.33 1.97
CA LEU A 46 -2.50 1.99 1.39
C LEU A 46 -1.12 1.42 1.00
N THR A 47 -0.89 0.14 1.20
CA THR A 47 0.32 -0.53 0.69
C THR A 47 0.32 -0.60 -0.84
N SER A 48 1.47 -0.83 -1.49
CA SER A 48 1.54 -0.92 -2.96
C SER A 48 0.53 -1.91 -3.54
N ARG A 49 0.40 -3.11 -2.95
CA ARG A 49 -0.60 -4.12 -3.36
C ARG A 49 -2.02 -3.60 -3.27
N GLU A 50 -2.37 -2.89 -2.20
CA GLU A 50 -3.70 -2.31 -2.02
C GLU A 50 -3.97 -1.16 -3.00
N ILE A 51 -2.95 -0.37 -3.35
CA ILE A 51 -3.03 0.68 -4.38
C ILE A 51 -3.28 0.05 -5.75
N SER A 52 -2.56 -1.02 -6.11
CA SER A 52 -2.80 -1.74 -7.37
C SER A 52 -4.22 -2.33 -7.43
N ILE A 53 -4.71 -2.90 -6.31
CA ILE A 53 -6.09 -3.37 -6.20
C ILE A 53 -7.09 -2.21 -6.33
N PHE A 54 -6.80 -1.06 -5.71
CA PHE A 54 -7.64 0.13 -5.80
C PHE A 54 -7.79 0.59 -7.26
N TRP A 55 -6.70 0.75 -7.99
CA TRP A 55 -6.76 1.23 -9.37
C TRP A 55 -7.40 0.23 -10.34
N ARG A 56 -7.20 -1.07 -10.13
CA ARG A 56 -7.94 -2.10 -10.87
C ARG A 56 -9.44 -2.11 -10.54
N LYS A 57 -9.85 -1.62 -9.37
CA LYS A 57 -11.27 -1.51 -9.01
C LYS A 57 -11.91 -0.24 -9.56
N PHE A 58 -11.15 0.85 -9.65
CA PHE A 58 -11.61 2.17 -10.04
C PHE A 58 -10.85 2.63 -11.29
N GLU A 59 -10.97 1.85 -12.37
CA GLU A 59 -10.17 1.95 -13.61
C GLU A 59 -10.34 3.31 -14.33
N ASP A 60 -11.52 3.92 -14.24
CA ASP A 60 -11.77 5.24 -14.83
C ASP A 60 -11.35 6.38 -13.90
N GLU A 61 -10.10 6.84 -14.07
CA GLU A 61 -9.57 7.99 -13.33
C GLU A 61 -10.32 9.31 -13.64
N SER A 62 -10.98 9.42 -14.79
CA SER A 62 -11.65 10.66 -15.21
C SER A 62 -13.00 10.83 -14.52
N GLY A 63 -13.73 9.72 -14.33
CA GLY A 63 -15.00 9.69 -13.60
C GLY A 63 -14.88 9.63 -12.07
N LEU A 64 -13.68 9.42 -11.52
CA LEU A 64 -13.48 9.08 -10.11
C LEU A 64 -14.13 10.07 -9.12
N PHE A 65 -14.01 11.39 -9.37
CA PHE A 65 -14.58 12.44 -8.53
C PHE A 65 -15.98 12.89 -8.93
N VAL A 66 -16.51 12.42 -10.06
CA VAL A 66 -17.80 12.85 -10.62
C VAL A 66 -18.86 11.78 -10.39
N SER A 67 -18.60 10.54 -10.78
CA SER A 67 -19.55 9.44 -10.73
C SER A 67 -19.23 8.39 -9.67
N GLN A 68 -17.96 8.26 -9.26
CA GLN A 68 -17.53 7.18 -8.37
C GLN A 68 -17.15 7.61 -6.95
N LEU A 69 -17.26 8.90 -6.63
CA LEU A 69 -16.78 9.45 -5.36
C LEU A 69 -17.38 8.72 -4.16
N GLU A 70 -18.67 8.37 -4.25
CA GLU A 70 -19.35 7.63 -3.20
C GLU A 70 -18.71 6.25 -2.95
N ASN A 71 -18.46 5.50 -4.03
CA ASN A 71 -17.89 4.15 -3.97
C ASN A 71 -16.42 4.16 -3.52
N VAL A 72 -15.65 5.15 -3.99
CA VAL A 72 -14.26 5.38 -3.56
C VAL A 72 -14.20 5.71 -2.08
N THR A 73 -15.04 6.65 -1.63
CA THR A 73 -15.10 7.06 -0.22
C THR A 73 -15.53 5.90 0.67
N ARG A 74 -16.56 5.14 0.25
CA ARG A 74 -17.02 3.93 0.96
C ARG A 74 -15.88 2.92 1.09
N TYR A 75 -15.18 2.62 0.00
CA TYR A 75 -14.05 1.69 0.00
C TYR A 75 -12.90 2.13 0.93
N LEU A 76 -12.50 3.39 0.84
CA LEU A 76 -11.40 3.94 1.64
C LEU A 76 -11.78 4.02 3.13
N ALA A 77 -13.02 4.38 3.46
CA ALA A 77 -13.51 4.38 4.84
C ALA A 77 -13.51 2.96 5.45
N GLY A 78 -13.91 1.94 4.68
CA GLY A 78 -13.83 0.55 5.11
C GLY A 78 -12.40 0.10 5.42
N ARG A 79 -11.44 0.44 4.55
CA ARG A 79 -10.02 0.16 4.81
C ARG A 79 -9.47 0.96 5.99
N TRP A 80 -9.95 2.18 6.21
CA TRP A 80 -9.49 3.02 7.31
C TRP A 80 -9.89 2.37 8.63
N ALA A 81 -11.18 2.09 8.79
CA ALA A 81 -11.71 1.41 9.95
C ALA A 81 -11.00 0.07 10.17
N ALA A 82 -10.78 -0.70 9.11
CA ALA A 82 -10.10 -1.98 9.19
C ALA A 82 -8.66 -1.87 9.71
N LYS A 83 -7.88 -0.93 9.18
CA LYS A 83 -6.49 -0.75 9.61
C LYS A 83 -6.40 -0.23 11.04
N GLU A 84 -7.24 0.73 11.41
CA GLU A 84 -7.34 1.23 12.80
C GLU A 84 -7.74 0.12 13.78
N ALA A 85 -8.75 -0.68 13.44
CA ALA A 85 -9.15 -1.85 14.23
C ALA A 85 -7.99 -2.85 14.38
N THR A 86 -7.20 -3.06 13.32
CA THR A 86 -6.03 -3.94 13.38
C THR A 86 -4.93 -3.37 14.30
N ILE A 87 -4.62 -2.07 14.22
CA ILE A 87 -3.66 -1.42 15.12
C ILE A 87 -4.10 -1.57 16.58
N LYS A 88 -5.39 -1.37 16.85
CA LYS A 88 -5.97 -1.52 18.19
C LYS A 88 -5.97 -2.96 18.70
N ALA A 89 -6.02 -3.94 17.80
CA ALA A 89 -5.93 -5.36 18.15
C ALA A 89 -4.49 -5.82 18.43
N CYS A 90 -3.47 -5.07 17.99
CA CYS A 90 -2.06 -5.45 18.08
C CYS A 90 -1.24 -4.41 18.87
N GLN A 91 -1.70 -4.04 20.06
CA GLN A 91 -1.07 -2.94 20.84
C GLN A 91 0.34 -3.27 21.35
N TRP A 92 0.70 -4.55 21.38
CA TRP A 92 2.05 -5.02 21.70
C TRP A 92 3.11 -4.63 20.66
N ARG A 93 2.69 -4.22 19.45
CA ARG A 93 3.57 -3.76 18.38
C ARG A 93 3.18 -2.36 17.92
N GLN A 94 4.18 -1.50 17.69
CA GLN A 94 3.95 -0.18 17.11
C GLN A 94 3.69 -0.27 15.61
N LEU A 95 2.44 -0.59 15.24
CA LEU A 95 2.02 -0.71 13.86
C LEU A 95 1.74 0.66 13.22
N SER A 96 1.95 0.70 11.90
CA SER A 96 1.52 1.79 11.03
C SER A 96 0.63 1.22 9.92
N PHE A 97 -0.10 2.07 9.18
CA PHE A 97 -0.92 1.58 8.07
C PHE A 97 -0.14 0.80 7.00
N LYS A 98 1.16 1.03 6.88
CA LYS A 98 2.02 0.30 5.94
C LYS A 98 2.37 -1.12 6.38
N HIS A 99 2.16 -1.45 7.64
CA HIS A 99 2.29 -2.82 8.12
C HIS A 99 1.05 -3.66 7.82
N ILE A 100 -0.08 -3.05 7.44
CA ILE A 100 -1.35 -3.76 7.36
C ILE A 100 -1.83 -3.77 5.91
N GLN A 101 -2.05 -4.97 5.36
CA GLN A 101 -2.74 -5.17 4.08
C GLN A 101 -4.13 -5.74 4.33
N ILE A 102 -5.18 -5.11 3.78
CA ILE A 102 -6.52 -5.70 3.80
C ILE A 102 -6.75 -6.47 2.49
N LEU A 103 -6.86 -7.80 2.59
CA LEU A 103 -6.91 -8.73 1.47
C LEU A 103 -8.16 -9.61 1.54
N ARG A 104 -8.47 -10.26 0.42
CA ARG A 104 -9.54 -11.26 0.32
C ARG A 104 -8.92 -12.61 0.01
N GLN A 105 -9.36 -13.65 0.71
CA GLN A 105 -8.97 -15.02 0.44
C GLN A 105 -9.47 -15.43 -0.95
N GLN A 106 -8.61 -16.07 -1.75
CA GLN A 106 -9.03 -16.69 -3.00
C GLN A 106 -9.54 -18.11 -2.71
N GLY A 107 -10.68 -18.50 -3.30
CA GLY A 107 -11.16 -19.89 -3.29
C GLY A 107 -12.00 -20.33 -2.09
N GLY A 108 -13.14 -19.67 -1.84
CA GLY A 108 -14.18 -20.26 -0.97
C GLY A 108 -14.93 -21.37 -1.71
N LEU A 109 -15.17 -22.52 -1.06
CA LEU A 109 -16.00 -23.64 -1.56
C LEU A 109 -17.52 -23.31 -1.53
N GLY A 110 -17.92 -22.09 -1.92
CA GLY A 110 -19.29 -21.59 -1.84
C GLY A 110 -19.78 -20.95 -3.13
N VAL A 111 -21.11 -20.86 -3.27
CA VAL A 111 -21.82 -20.30 -4.44
C VAL A 111 -21.40 -18.85 -4.75
N ASP A 112 -20.94 -18.14 -3.72
CA ASP A 112 -20.37 -16.79 -3.84
C ASP A 112 -18.84 -16.90 -3.80
N GLN A 113 -18.18 -16.83 -4.95
CA GLN A 113 -16.72 -16.99 -5.13
C GLN A 113 -15.87 -15.90 -4.43
N THR A 114 -16.46 -15.12 -3.51
CA THR A 114 -15.80 -14.05 -2.76
C THR A 114 -15.36 -14.58 -1.40
N GLY A 115 -14.08 -14.95 -1.27
CA GLY A 115 -13.55 -15.43 0.01
C GLY A 115 -13.53 -14.37 1.12
N ALA A 116 -13.31 -14.82 2.35
CA ALA A 116 -13.31 -13.98 3.54
C ALA A 116 -12.25 -12.86 3.46
N THR A 117 -12.59 -11.69 4.00
CA THR A 117 -11.62 -10.59 4.13
C THR A 117 -10.76 -10.82 5.38
N TYR A 118 -9.47 -10.57 5.27
CA TYR A 118 -8.52 -10.68 6.38
C TYR A 118 -7.50 -9.54 6.33
N ALA A 119 -6.87 -9.27 7.47
CA ALA A 119 -5.75 -8.36 7.58
C ALA A 119 -4.45 -9.19 7.61
N LEU A 120 -3.48 -8.83 6.77
CA LEU A 120 -2.12 -9.35 6.86
C LEU A 120 -1.24 -8.27 7.51
N ILE A 121 -0.72 -8.58 8.70
CA ILE A 121 0.17 -7.73 9.49
C ILE A 121 1.60 -8.15 9.15
N LEU A 122 2.27 -7.33 8.36
CA LEU A 122 3.61 -7.57 7.85
C LEU A 122 4.67 -7.38 8.94
N ASP A 123 5.73 -8.17 8.90
CA ASP A 123 6.88 -8.03 9.82
C ASP A 123 7.63 -6.71 9.62
N ARG A 124 7.58 -6.17 8.39
CA ARG A 124 8.11 -4.85 8.02
C ARG A 124 7.09 -4.03 7.26
N PRO A 125 7.14 -2.69 7.32
CA PRO A 125 6.19 -1.86 6.59
C PRO A 125 6.40 -2.02 5.08
N ALA A 126 5.32 -2.19 4.33
CA ALA A 126 5.36 -2.27 2.88
C ALA A 126 5.58 -0.91 2.22
N SER A 127 6.22 -0.94 1.04
CA SER A 127 6.43 0.28 0.27
C SER A 127 5.13 0.72 -0.39
N ALA A 128 5.01 2.00 -0.67
CA ALA A 128 3.96 2.54 -1.53
C ALA A 128 4.50 2.94 -2.92
N PHE A 129 5.79 2.66 -3.18
CA PHE A 129 6.57 3.32 -4.24
C PHE A 129 6.34 2.73 -5.64
N ARG A 130 6.27 1.40 -5.78
CA ARG A 130 6.16 0.75 -7.11
C ARG A 130 4.82 0.98 -7.81
N ALA A 131 3.73 1.14 -7.06
CA ALA A 131 2.38 1.25 -7.64
C ALA A 131 2.05 2.66 -8.20
N ALA A 132 2.66 3.73 -7.68
CA ALA A 132 2.35 5.10 -8.10
C ALA A 132 3.01 5.52 -9.43
N PHE A 133 4.04 4.80 -9.88
CA PHE A 133 4.85 5.18 -11.05
C PHE A 133 4.62 4.29 -12.29
N ASN A 134 4.06 3.09 -12.15
CA ASN A 134 3.86 2.16 -13.27
C ASN A 134 2.63 2.44 -14.15
N SER A 135 1.77 3.43 -13.84
CA SER A 135 0.63 3.78 -14.72
C SER A 135 1.04 4.54 -15.99
N LYS A 136 2.32 4.90 -16.14
CA LYS A 136 2.82 5.69 -17.28
C LYS A 136 3.68 4.91 -18.29
N SER A 137 3.99 3.64 -18.03
CA SER A 137 4.99 2.90 -18.82
C SER A 137 4.44 1.71 -19.60
N GLN A 138 3.12 1.54 -19.69
CA GLN A 138 2.50 0.39 -20.35
C GLN A 138 1.59 0.80 -21.52
N ASP A 139 2.12 1.59 -22.44
CA ASP A 139 1.62 1.71 -23.81
C ASP A 139 2.83 1.66 -24.75
N GLN A 140 3.18 0.46 -25.21
CA GLN A 140 3.83 0.12 -26.50
C GLN A 140 4.30 -1.36 -26.45
N PRO A 141 3.83 -2.25 -27.34
CA PRO A 141 4.35 -3.60 -27.48
C PRO A 141 5.43 -3.66 -28.58
N SER A 142 6.63 -4.09 -28.23
CA SER A 142 7.65 -4.57 -29.18
C SER A 142 8.47 -5.64 -28.44
N GLY A 143 8.58 -6.90 -28.84
CA GLY A 143 8.59 -7.46 -30.19
C GLY A 143 10.05 -7.57 -30.66
N PHE A 144 10.66 -8.75 -30.45
CA PHE A 144 11.90 -9.28 -31.06
C PHE A 144 13.22 -8.51 -30.74
N GLU A 145 14.40 -9.10 -30.54
CA GLU A 145 14.94 -10.46 -30.36
C GLU A 145 16.38 -10.26 -29.82
N ASP A 146 16.94 -11.29 -29.20
CA ASP A 146 18.34 -11.41 -28.76
C ASP A 146 19.35 -11.08 -29.87
N ASP A 147 20.48 -10.43 -29.55
CA ASP A 147 21.79 -11.03 -29.87
C ASP A 147 23.00 -10.39 -29.17
N VAL A 148 24.02 -11.24 -29.03
CA VAL A 148 25.18 -11.20 -28.15
C VAL A 148 26.43 -10.58 -28.83
N ALA A 149 27.33 -10.00 -28.01
CA ALA A 149 28.82 -9.94 -28.11
C ALA A 149 29.38 -8.51 -27.90
N MET A 150 30.10 -8.21 -26.81
CA MET A 150 31.53 -8.49 -26.54
C MET A 150 32.51 -7.93 -27.60
N GLN A 151 33.12 -6.78 -27.33
CA GLN A 151 34.59 -6.66 -27.16
C GLN A 151 35.05 -5.26 -26.77
N GLU A 152 36.02 -5.25 -25.85
CA GLU A 152 36.77 -4.12 -25.31
C GLU A 152 37.98 -3.70 -26.19
N HIS A 153 38.57 -2.55 -25.81
CA HIS A 153 39.97 -2.14 -26.03
C HIS A 153 40.35 -1.63 -27.44
N VAL A 154 41.17 -0.58 -27.67
CA VAL A 154 41.81 0.45 -26.82
C VAL A 154 42.47 1.53 -27.72
N SER A 155 42.64 2.74 -27.17
CA SER A 155 43.68 3.78 -27.43
C SER A 155 43.84 4.53 -28.77
N GLY A 156 44.19 5.82 -28.64
CA GLY A 156 45.15 6.53 -29.50
C GLY A 156 44.62 7.86 -30.08
N PHE A 157 44.63 8.98 -29.35
CA PHE A 157 45.64 10.07 -29.37
C PHE A 157 45.77 10.92 -30.65
N SER A 158 45.81 12.26 -30.43
CA SER A 158 46.26 13.38 -31.30
C SER A 158 45.35 13.78 -32.47
N SER A 159 45.18 15.05 -32.85
CA SER A 159 45.71 16.34 -32.37
C SER A 159 44.98 17.51 -33.07
N SER A 160 44.95 18.67 -32.38
CA SER A 160 45.16 20.04 -32.88
C SER A 160 44.16 20.76 -33.80
N ALA A 161 43.69 21.92 -33.28
CA ALA A 161 43.46 23.24 -33.91
C ALA A 161 42.32 23.34 -34.97
N SER A 162 41.47 24.37 -35.07
CA SER A 162 41.52 25.77 -34.62
C SER A 162 40.18 26.46 -34.96
N ILE A 163 39.72 27.37 -34.08
CA ILE A 163 39.18 28.74 -34.35
C ILE A 163 37.94 28.89 -35.26
N SER A 164 36.78 29.26 -34.65
CA SER A 164 35.95 30.48 -34.91
C SER A 164 34.44 30.25 -34.72
N ALA A 165 33.80 31.12 -33.94
CA ALA A 165 32.34 31.29 -33.73
C ALA A 165 31.60 31.71 -35.03
N ASP A 166 30.29 31.68 -35.22
CA ASP A 166 29.11 31.73 -34.34
C ASP A 166 27.86 31.34 -35.17
N ASP A 167 26.74 31.16 -34.46
CA ASP A 167 25.34 31.28 -34.91
C ASP A 167 24.53 30.04 -35.40
N THR A 168 23.73 29.56 -34.44
CA THR A 168 22.35 29.05 -34.47
C THR A 168 21.83 28.19 -35.64
N THR A 169 21.50 26.92 -35.32
CA THR A 169 20.15 26.32 -35.34
C THR A 169 20.27 24.79 -35.39
N SER A 170 19.99 24.10 -34.28
CA SER A 170 19.55 22.71 -34.32
C SER A 170 18.92 22.29 -33.00
N GLU A 171 17.71 21.74 -33.11
CA GLU A 171 16.85 21.26 -32.05
C GLU A 171 17.51 20.10 -31.29
N GLN A 172 18.03 20.39 -30.10
CA GLN A 172 18.39 19.35 -29.15
C GLN A 172 17.12 18.78 -28.50
N ARG A 173 16.78 17.56 -28.95
CA ARG A 173 15.89 16.60 -28.29
C ARG A 173 16.06 16.70 -26.76
N ARG A 174 15.08 17.29 -26.11
CA ARG A 174 14.95 17.29 -24.65
C ARG A 174 14.75 15.86 -24.19
N HIS A 175 15.76 15.31 -23.53
CA HIS A 175 15.60 14.14 -22.66
C HIS A 175 14.44 14.41 -21.69
N PRO A 176 13.52 13.45 -21.49
CA PRO A 176 12.42 13.62 -20.56
C PRO A 176 12.97 13.57 -19.13
N HIS A 177 13.18 14.75 -18.53
CA HIS A 177 13.37 14.88 -17.10
C HIS A 177 12.16 14.26 -16.38
N PRO A 178 12.36 13.40 -15.36
CA PRO A 178 11.25 12.97 -14.51
C PRO A 178 10.66 14.20 -13.81
N PRO A 179 9.34 14.26 -13.56
CA PRO A 179 8.75 15.37 -12.84
C PRO A 179 9.35 15.42 -11.43
N SER A 180 10.25 16.37 -11.23
CA SER A 180 10.70 16.84 -9.94
C SER A 180 9.48 17.42 -9.21
N THR A 181 8.97 16.70 -8.19
CA THR A 181 8.26 17.25 -7.02
C THR A 181 7.64 16.12 -6.19
N VAL A 182 8.49 15.32 -5.55
CA VAL A 182 8.18 14.65 -4.28
C VAL A 182 9.42 14.79 -3.41
N ASP A 183 9.28 15.47 -2.26
CA ASP A 183 10.40 15.78 -1.36
C ASP A 183 11.04 14.50 -0.79
N GLN A 184 12.36 14.56 -0.59
CA GLN A 184 13.19 13.46 -0.07
C GLN A 184 12.78 12.98 1.35
N HIS A 185 11.89 13.72 2.02
CA HIS A 185 11.35 13.41 3.33
C HIS A 185 10.05 12.58 3.32
N ASP A 186 9.45 12.31 2.16
CA ASP A 186 8.28 11.42 2.03
C ASP A 186 8.68 9.93 1.87
N PHE A 187 9.97 9.61 2.06
CA PHE A 187 10.56 8.30 1.81
C PHE A 187 10.40 7.37 3.03
N ILE A 188 9.72 6.24 2.85
CA ILE A 188 9.74 5.12 3.79
C ILE A 188 10.49 3.98 3.08
N SER A 189 11.68 3.63 3.57
CA SER A 189 12.43 2.46 3.11
C SER A 189 11.58 1.22 3.33
N ALA A 190 11.22 0.55 2.26
CA ALA A 190 10.30 -0.57 2.33
C ALA A 190 10.53 -1.56 1.19
N GLU A 191 10.40 -2.84 1.53
CA GLU A 191 10.71 -3.96 0.63
C GLU A 191 9.66 -4.08 -0.48
N ALA A 192 10.10 -4.53 -1.67
CA ALA A 192 9.21 -4.86 -2.76
C ALA A 192 8.33 -6.05 -2.33
N GLN A 193 7.01 -5.88 -2.34
CA GLN A 193 6.07 -6.95 -2.01
C GLN A 193 6.15 -8.04 -3.09
N ASN A 194 6.85 -9.14 -2.81
CA ASN A 194 6.71 -10.39 -3.56
C ASN A 194 5.32 -11.01 -3.26
N ASP A 195 4.91 -12.03 -4.02
CA ASP A 195 3.57 -12.61 -3.91
C ASP A 195 3.26 -13.26 -2.53
N ASP A 196 4.30 -13.58 -1.75
CA ASP A 196 4.19 -14.17 -0.41
C ASP A 196 4.98 -13.36 0.64
N PRO A 197 4.42 -12.26 1.16
CA PRO A 197 5.08 -11.46 2.18
C PRO A 197 4.91 -12.08 3.57
N SER A 198 6.01 -12.13 4.34
CA SER A 198 5.97 -12.63 5.72
C SER A 198 5.16 -11.73 6.64
N GLY A 199 4.38 -12.36 7.52
CA GLY A 199 3.55 -11.66 8.48
C GLY A 199 2.48 -12.54 9.11
N GLN A 200 1.73 -11.93 10.01
CA GLN A 200 0.66 -12.56 10.77
C GLN A 200 -0.71 -12.25 10.15
N ILE A 201 -1.55 -13.26 10.02
CA ILE A 201 -2.95 -13.07 9.63
C ILE A 201 -3.79 -12.71 10.85
N ALA A 202 -4.55 -11.61 10.76
CA ALA A 202 -5.59 -11.24 11.69
C ALA A 202 -6.97 -11.36 11.01
N LYS A 203 -7.95 -11.87 11.77
CA LYS A 203 -9.33 -11.99 11.30
C LYS A 203 -10.00 -10.64 11.40
N ILE A 204 -10.68 -10.22 10.34
CA ILE A 204 -11.34 -8.92 10.30
C ILE A 204 -12.73 -9.01 9.70
N SER A 205 -13.66 -8.27 10.29
CA SER A 205 -14.98 -8.00 9.72
C SER A 205 -15.08 -6.53 9.41
N ILE A 206 -15.57 -6.20 8.22
CA ILE A 206 -15.81 -4.83 7.77
C ILE A 206 -17.27 -4.75 7.33
N SER A 207 -18.01 -3.81 7.91
CA SER A 207 -19.38 -3.52 7.55
C SER A 207 -19.56 -2.04 7.29
N HIS A 208 -20.66 -1.71 6.64
CA HIS A 208 -21.05 -0.35 6.35
C HIS A 208 -22.49 -0.16 6.80
N ASP A 209 -22.71 0.89 7.59
CA ASP A 209 -24.03 1.29 8.08
C ASP A 209 -24.22 2.78 7.79
N GLY A 210 -25.15 3.07 6.87
CA GLY A 210 -25.39 4.43 6.36
C GLY A 210 -24.11 5.17 5.92
N GLU A 211 -23.79 6.23 6.67
CA GLU A 211 -22.62 7.10 6.44
C GLU A 211 -21.34 6.62 7.13
N TYR A 212 -21.36 5.47 7.81
CA TYR A 212 -20.23 4.94 8.55
C TYR A 212 -19.70 3.64 7.95
N ALA A 213 -18.41 3.41 8.15
CA ALA A 213 -17.77 2.11 8.00
C ALA A 213 -17.30 1.65 9.36
N THR A 214 -17.58 0.41 9.73
CA THR A 214 -17.18 -0.17 11.01
C THR A 214 -16.32 -1.39 10.76
N ALA A 215 -15.33 -1.60 11.61
CA ALA A 215 -14.51 -2.80 11.57
C ALA A 215 -14.26 -3.36 12.96
N VAL A 216 -14.14 -4.69 13.01
CA VAL A 216 -13.72 -5.44 14.19
C VAL A 216 -12.61 -6.38 13.76
N CYS A 217 -11.49 -6.33 14.47
CA CYS A 217 -10.30 -7.14 14.22
C CYS A 217 -9.98 -7.98 15.45
N LEU A 218 -9.60 -9.24 15.21
CA LEU A 218 -9.05 -10.15 16.20
C LEU A 218 -7.67 -10.61 15.73
N ALA A 219 -6.66 -10.38 16.57
CA ALA A 219 -5.28 -10.77 16.29
C ALA A 219 -4.72 -11.57 17.47
N ALA A 220 -3.83 -12.51 17.16
CA ALA A 220 -3.02 -13.14 18.20
C ALA A 220 -1.97 -12.15 18.68
N GLU A 221 -1.73 -12.13 19.98
CA GLU A 221 -0.55 -11.50 20.56
C GLU A 221 0.56 -12.55 20.49
N GLU A 222 1.69 -12.22 19.85
CA GLU A 222 2.84 -13.12 19.90
C GLU A 222 3.30 -13.21 21.36
N PRO A 223 3.56 -14.42 21.89
CA PRO A 223 4.08 -14.57 23.24
C PRO A 223 5.42 -13.83 23.31
N MET A 224 5.52 -12.83 24.18
CA MET A 224 6.81 -12.22 24.51
C MET A 224 7.72 -13.31 25.10
N ASP A 225 9.03 -13.24 24.85
CA ASP A 225 10.00 -14.16 25.46
C ASP A 225 9.81 -14.19 26.99
N GLY A 226 9.39 -15.34 27.53
CA GLY A 226 9.08 -15.54 28.95
C GLY A 226 7.58 -15.57 29.30
N ASP A 227 6.69 -15.31 28.34
CA ASP A 227 5.25 -15.48 28.52
C ASP A 227 4.90 -16.97 28.35
N VAL A 228 4.67 -17.66 29.47
CA VAL A 228 4.06 -18.99 29.48
C VAL A 228 2.58 -18.82 29.11
N GLY A 229 2.33 -18.52 27.83
CA GLY A 229 1.03 -18.17 27.29
C GLY A 229 -0.07 -19.05 27.88
N GLY A 230 -1.25 -18.47 28.13
CA GLY A 230 -2.25 -18.99 29.07
C GLY A 230 -2.65 -20.46 28.94
N GLU A 231 -2.33 -21.14 27.83
CA GLU A 231 -2.37 -22.60 27.71
C GLU A 231 -1.48 -23.35 28.72
N ALA A 232 -0.25 -22.88 28.98
CA ALA A 232 0.65 -23.48 29.98
C ALA A 232 0.11 -23.30 31.41
N ALA A 233 -0.33 -22.09 31.76
CA ALA A 233 -0.98 -21.81 33.05
C ALA A 233 -2.31 -22.57 33.23
N ALA A 234 -3.04 -22.85 32.14
CA ALA A 234 -4.28 -23.64 32.18
C ALA A 234 -4.04 -25.15 32.32
N ARG A 235 -2.90 -25.67 31.83
CA ARG A 235 -2.53 -27.09 31.97
C ARG A 235 -2.04 -27.45 33.37
N GLU A 236 -1.46 -26.52 34.12
CA GLU A 236 -1.05 -26.72 35.53
C GLU A 236 -2.23 -26.88 36.51
N LEU A 237 -3.47 -26.76 36.03
CA LEU A 237 -4.70 -26.87 36.83
C LEU A 237 -5.47 -28.19 36.62
N ARG A 238 -4.90 -29.16 35.90
CA ARG A 238 -5.50 -30.49 35.71
C ARG A 238 -4.83 -31.55 36.57
#